data_AF-A0A2U3NG14-F1
#
_entry.id   AF-A0A2U3NG14-F1
#
_cell.length_a   1.000
_cell.length_b   1.000
_cell.length_c   1.000
_cell.angle_alpha   90.00
_cell.angle_beta   90.00
_cell.angle_gamma   90.00
#
_symmetry.space_group_name_H-M   'P 1'
#
loop_
_entity.id
_entity.type
_entity.pdbx_description
1 polymer ?
#
loop_
_entity_poly.entity_id
_entity_poly.type
_entity_poly.pdbx_seq_one_letter_code
_entity_poly.pdbx_strand_id
1 'polypeptide(L)'
;VKRGIVVGIAGVALAVAACAGCSSNKSSTGASSSSGAPAASGPQLTVDGQNQNVSGQVTCNTANGVVTIGIGDATAGIGAVLSTDNPPIVHSVGLGSVNGIALGFSDAAPNQASNAGAAVNGKSYAIKGTATGTDMSNPQQPTTVTKPFELDVTCP
;
A
#
# COMPACT_ATOMS: atom_id res chain seq x y z
N VAL A 1 9.79 -31.25 -46.41
CA VAL A 1 8.31 -31.20 -46.55
C VAL A 1 7.73 -32.58 -46.40
N LYS A 2 6.91 -32.83 -45.36
CA LYS A 2 5.99 -33.98 -45.24
C LYS A 2 5.09 -33.80 -43.99
N ARG A 3 3.86 -33.33 -44.26
CA ARG A 3 2.52 -33.70 -43.71
C ARG A 3 2.47 -34.05 -42.20
N GLY A 4 1.78 -33.35 -41.28
CA GLY A 4 0.49 -32.66 -41.35
C GLY A 4 -0.66 -33.61 -41.01
N ILE A 5 -1.14 -33.65 -39.76
CA ILE A 5 -2.47 -34.15 -39.36
C ILE A 5 -3.00 -33.28 -38.19
N VAL A 6 -4.14 -32.65 -38.46
CA VAL A 6 -5.05 -31.99 -37.52
C VAL A 6 -6.07 -33.03 -37.04
N VAL A 7 -6.34 -33.10 -35.74
CA VAL A 7 -7.54 -33.75 -35.19
C VAL A 7 -8.13 -32.83 -34.13
N GLY A 8 -9.40 -32.47 -34.30
CA GLY A 8 -10.14 -31.55 -33.43
C GLY A 8 -11.22 -32.22 -32.58
N ILE A 9 -11.80 -31.35 -31.74
CA ILE A 9 -13.18 -31.27 -31.22
C ILE A 9 -13.77 -32.45 -30.40
N ALA A 10 -13.95 -32.21 -29.09
CA ALA A 10 -15.10 -32.59 -28.27
C ALA A 10 -15.02 -31.70 -27.00
N GLY A 11 -15.97 -30.85 -26.61
CA GLY A 11 -17.42 -31.02 -26.62
C GLY A 11 -17.88 -31.49 -25.23
N VAL A 12 -17.88 -30.61 -24.21
CA VAL A 12 -18.49 -30.91 -22.90
C VAL A 12 -19.33 -29.72 -22.45
N ALA A 13 -20.63 -29.83 -22.70
CA ALA A 13 -21.65 -29.06 -22.01
C ALA A 13 -21.90 -29.72 -20.64
N LEU A 14 -21.83 -28.95 -19.55
CA LEU A 14 -22.33 -29.41 -18.25
C LEU A 14 -23.17 -28.33 -17.58
N ALA A 15 -24.47 -28.61 -17.64
CA ALA A 15 -25.57 -28.33 -16.73
C ALA A 15 -25.38 -27.28 -15.64
N VAL A 16 -26.29 -26.29 -15.69
CA VAL A 16 -26.72 -25.48 -14.55
C VAL A 16 -27.31 -26.40 -13.47
N ALA A 17 -26.74 -26.38 -12.27
CA ALA A 17 -27.38 -26.84 -11.05
C ALA A 17 -27.44 -25.66 -10.06
N ALA A 18 -28.56 -24.95 -10.08
CA ALA A 18 -28.92 -24.01 -9.04
C ALA A 18 -29.65 -24.78 -7.93
N CYS A 19 -29.01 -24.92 -6.77
CA CYS A 19 -29.70 -25.18 -5.51
C CYS A 19 -29.12 -24.24 -4.46
N ALA A 20 -30.00 -23.43 -3.89
CA ALA A 20 -29.73 -22.56 -2.76
C ALA A 20 -29.20 -23.34 -1.55
N GLY A 21 -28.23 -22.75 -0.85
CA GLY A 21 -27.69 -23.29 0.39
C GLY A 21 -27.10 -22.15 1.22
N CYS A 22 -27.99 -21.42 1.90
CA CYS A 22 -27.65 -20.50 2.96
C CYS A 22 -27.42 -21.33 4.24
N SER A 23 -26.18 -21.44 4.74
CA SER A 23 -25.86 -21.50 6.18
C SER A 23 -24.34 -21.62 6.40
N SER A 24 -23.86 -20.74 7.26
CA SER A 24 -22.55 -20.60 7.92
C SER A 24 -21.63 -21.83 8.04
N ASN A 25 -20.34 -21.62 7.75
CA ASN A 25 -19.12 -22.05 8.50
C ASN A 25 -17.96 -22.64 7.63
N LYS A 26 -16.88 -21.84 7.49
CA LYS A 26 -15.43 -22.21 7.52
C LYS A 26 -14.73 -22.90 6.31
N SER A 27 -13.95 -22.07 5.60
CA SER A 27 -12.54 -22.22 5.11
C SER A 27 -12.13 -23.09 3.89
N SER A 28 -11.34 -22.40 3.02
CA SER A 28 -10.36 -22.83 1.99
C SER A 28 -10.92 -23.57 0.75
N THR A 29 -10.62 -23.21 -0.50
CA THR A 29 -9.39 -22.60 -1.09
C THR A 29 -9.70 -22.20 -2.55
N GLY A 30 -9.15 -21.07 -3.04
CA GLY A 30 -8.72 -20.95 -4.44
C GLY A 30 -9.38 -19.89 -5.34
N ALA A 31 -8.55 -18.89 -5.71
CA ALA A 31 -8.64 -17.99 -6.87
C ALA A 31 -9.50 -16.71 -6.80
N SER A 32 -8.85 -15.66 -6.29
CA SER A 32 -8.73 -14.31 -6.86
C SER A 32 -9.93 -13.68 -7.58
N SER A 33 -10.59 -12.75 -6.89
CA SER A 33 -10.76 -11.35 -7.30
C SER A 33 -11.68 -10.66 -6.29
N SER A 34 -11.12 -10.18 -5.19
CA SER A 34 -11.79 -9.17 -4.37
C SER A 34 -10.97 -7.89 -4.43
N SER A 35 -10.80 -7.36 -5.63
CA SER A 35 -10.54 -5.94 -5.80
C SER A 35 -11.86 -5.30 -6.17
N GLY A 36 -12.80 -5.30 -5.20
CA GLY A 36 -13.83 -4.29 -5.24
C GLY A 36 -13.09 -2.96 -5.26
N ALA A 37 -13.19 -2.22 -6.36
CA ALA A 37 -12.66 -0.86 -6.41
C ALA A 37 -13.23 -0.13 -5.19
N PRO A 38 -12.39 0.36 -4.25
CA PRO A 38 -12.92 1.02 -3.08
C PRO A 38 -13.64 2.27 -3.59
N ALA A 39 -14.92 2.42 -3.24
CA ALA A 39 -15.59 3.70 -3.35
C ALA A 39 -14.68 4.74 -2.71
N ALA A 40 -14.22 5.75 -3.47
CA ALA A 40 -13.21 6.76 -3.13
C ALA A 40 -12.89 6.78 -1.62
N SER A 41 -12.08 5.81 -1.21
CA SER A 41 -11.85 5.57 0.21
C SER A 41 -10.80 6.58 0.60
N GLY A 42 -11.08 7.34 1.66
CA GLY A 42 -10.10 8.25 2.22
C GLY A 42 -8.75 7.54 2.46
N PRO A 43 -7.67 8.31 2.64
CA PRO A 43 -6.33 7.77 2.81
C PRO A 43 -6.32 6.67 3.87
N GLN A 44 -5.64 5.56 3.60
CA GLN A 44 -5.50 4.45 4.53
C GLN A 44 -4.03 4.34 4.91
N LEU A 45 -3.75 4.40 6.22
CA LEU A 45 -2.42 4.19 6.76
C LEU A 45 -2.46 3.05 7.76
N THR A 46 -1.68 2.01 7.52
CA THR A 46 -1.48 0.89 8.42
C THR A 46 -0.03 0.86 8.88
N VAL A 47 0.19 0.73 10.20
CA VAL A 47 1.52 0.61 10.80
C VAL A 47 1.51 -0.63 11.70
N ASP A 48 2.47 -1.53 11.50
CA ASP A 48 2.55 -2.81 12.24
C ASP A 48 1.27 -3.67 12.12
N GLY A 49 0.60 -3.59 10.97
CA GLY A 49 -0.70 -4.23 10.74
C GLY A 49 -1.89 -3.57 11.44
N GLN A 50 -1.68 -2.46 12.15
CA GLN A 50 -2.74 -1.68 12.80
C GLN A 50 -3.11 -0.45 11.97
N ASN A 51 -4.39 -0.33 11.62
CA ASN A 51 -4.90 0.85 10.94
C ASN A 51 -4.81 2.07 11.86
N GLN A 52 -4.18 3.13 11.39
CA GLN A 52 -4.03 4.40 12.10
C GLN A 52 -5.27 5.29 11.99
N ASN A 53 -6.26 4.88 11.18
CA ASN A 53 -7.53 5.58 10.97
C ASN A 53 -7.33 7.06 10.61
N VAL A 54 -6.37 7.29 9.71
CA VAL A 54 -6.04 8.63 9.20
C VAL A 54 -7.21 9.17 8.39
N SER A 55 -7.44 10.47 8.48
CA SER A 55 -8.54 11.15 7.80
C SER A 55 -8.11 12.53 7.38
N GLY A 56 -8.82 13.09 6.42
CA GLY A 56 -8.59 14.43 5.90
C GLY A 56 -8.29 14.44 4.41
N GLN A 57 -8.10 15.65 3.90
CA GLN A 57 -7.88 15.91 2.48
C GLN A 57 -6.50 15.41 2.03
N VAL A 58 -6.47 14.79 0.86
CA VAL A 58 -5.23 14.41 0.19
C VAL A 58 -4.82 15.54 -0.74
N THR A 59 -3.58 16.00 -0.62
CA THR A 59 -2.99 16.96 -1.54
C THR A 59 -1.81 16.31 -2.25
N CYS A 60 -1.72 16.53 -3.56
CA CYS A 60 -0.61 16.01 -4.36
C CYS A 60 -0.05 17.15 -5.20
N ASN A 61 1.24 17.43 -5.01
CA ASN A 61 1.95 18.46 -5.76
C ASN A 61 3.14 17.83 -6.47
N THR A 62 3.14 17.92 -7.79
CA THR A 62 4.22 17.39 -8.62
C THR A 62 5.11 18.54 -9.09
N ALA A 63 6.38 18.51 -8.70
CA ALA A 63 7.37 19.51 -9.09
C ALA A 63 8.76 18.87 -9.14
N ASN A 64 9.63 19.34 -10.05
CA ASN A 64 11.03 18.90 -10.14
C ASN A 64 11.23 17.37 -10.24
N GLY A 65 10.32 16.65 -10.90
CA GLY A 65 10.42 15.19 -11.07
C GLY A 65 10.04 14.36 -9.83
N VAL A 66 9.48 14.99 -8.81
CA VAL A 66 8.92 14.31 -7.63
C VAL A 66 7.46 14.68 -7.43
N VAL A 67 6.68 13.78 -6.84
CA VAL A 67 5.34 14.01 -6.34
C VAL A 67 5.38 14.01 -4.82
N THR A 68 4.94 15.13 -4.24
CA THR A 68 4.76 15.29 -2.79
C THR A 68 3.29 15.09 -2.46
N ILE A 69 3.00 14.11 -1.62
CA ILE A 69 1.68 13.75 -1.15
C ILE A 69 1.55 14.18 0.31
N GLY A 70 0.55 14.99 0.63
CA GLY A 70 0.17 15.36 1.99
C GLY A 70 -1.19 14.77 2.34
N ILE A 71 -1.35 14.34 3.59
CA ILE A 71 -2.59 13.73 4.07
C ILE A 71 -3.07 14.46 5.32
N GLY A 72 -4.30 15.00 5.24
CA GLY A 72 -4.95 15.67 6.35
C GLY A 72 -4.31 17.01 6.66
N ASP A 73 -4.04 17.25 7.94
CA ASP A 73 -3.43 18.49 8.40
C ASP A 73 -1.89 18.38 8.42
N ALA A 74 -1.21 19.51 8.22
CA ALA A 74 0.25 19.54 8.19
C ALA A 74 0.91 19.23 9.55
N THR A 75 0.18 19.38 10.66
CA THR A 75 0.68 19.09 12.01
C THR A 75 0.70 17.59 12.33
N ALA A 76 -0.14 16.79 11.66
CA ALA A 76 -0.09 15.34 11.72
C ALA A 76 1.21 14.78 11.10
N GLY A 77 1.84 15.50 10.18
CA GLY A 77 3.12 15.09 9.56
C GLY A 77 3.01 13.83 8.72
N ILE A 78 1.82 13.55 8.17
CA ILE A 78 1.55 12.37 7.35
C ILE A 78 1.67 12.73 5.87
N GLY A 79 2.52 12.02 5.15
CA GLY A 79 2.74 12.27 3.73
C GLY A 79 3.87 11.43 3.14
N ALA A 80 4.11 11.59 1.84
CA ALA A 80 5.16 10.90 1.12
C ALA A 80 5.75 11.77 0.02
N VAL A 81 7.02 11.52 -0.31
CA VAL A 81 7.70 12.08 -1.48
C VAL A 81 8.18 10.93 -2.33
N LEU A 82 7.72 10.90 -3.58
CA LEU A 82 8.02 9.84 -4.54
C LEU A 82 8.60 10.47 -5.81
N SER A 83 9.47 9.76 -6.52
CA SER A 83 9.86 10.16 -7.87
C SER A 83 8.71 9.95 -8.86
N THR A 84 8.73 10.67 -9.99
CA THR A 84 7.80 10.46 -11.10
C THR A 84 8.25 9.37 -12.08
N ASP A 85 9.25 8.57 -11.69
CA ASP A 85 9.75 7.44 -12.49
C ASP A 85 8.75 6.27 -12.50
N ASN A 86 8.99 5.29 -13.38
CA ASN A 86 8.20 4.07 -13.44
C ASN A 86 9.12 2.82 -13.47
N PRO A 87 9.24 2.06 -12.36
CA PRO A 87 8.52 2.22 -11.10
C PRO A 87 8.99 3.45 -10.29
N PRO A 88 8.11 4.07 -9.50
CA PRO A 88 8.45 5.24 -8.69
C PRO A 88 9.35 4.86 -7.52
N ILE A 89 10.30 5.74 -7.19
CA ILE A 89 11.20 5.59 -6.05
C ILE A 89 10.61 6.34 -4.86
N VAL A 90 10.61 5.71 -3.68
CA VAL A 90 10.19 6.36 -2.45
C VAL A 90 11.38 7.12 -1.88
N HIS A 91 11.31 8.44 -1.82
CA HIS A 91 12.36 9.26 -1.20
C HIS A 91 12.12 9.43 0.29
N SER A 92 10.90 9.75 0.69
CA SER A 92 10.56 9.88 2.10
C SER A 92 9.10 9.60 2.38
N VAL A 93 8.81 9.14 3.59
CA VAL A 93 7.45 8.97 4.10
C VAL A 93 7.40 9.45 5.54
N GLY A 94 6.47 10.35 5.84
CA GLY A 94 6.11 10.72 7.21
C GLY A 94 4.85 9.98 7.60
N LEU A 95 4.88 9.28 8.75
CA LEU A 95 3.71 8.58 9.30
C LEU A 95 3.09 9.34 10.48
N GLY A 96 3.65 10.49 10.83
CA GLY A 96 3.30 11.22 12.04
C GLY A 96 3.73 10.50 13.32
N SER A 97 3.05 10.82 14.42
CA SER A 97 3.27 10.20 15.73
C SER A 97 2.36 8.99 15.93
N VAL A 98 2.94 7.80 15.93
CA VAL A 98 2.25 6.54 16.22
C VAL A 98 2.65 6.09 17.62
N ASN A 99 1.68 5.96 18.54
CA ASN A 99 1.92 5.65 19.95
C ASN A 99 2.95 6.59 20.63
N GLY A 100 2.96 7.87 20.26
CA GLY A 100 3.90 8.86 20.80
C GLY A 100 5.31 8.83 20.17
N ILE A 101 5.55 7.95 19.20
CA ILE A 101 6.82 7.86 18.47
C ILE A 101 6.62 8.41 17.06
N ALA A 102 7.44 9.40 16.69
CA ALA A 102 7.47 9.88 15.30
C ALA A 102 8.13 8.82 14.42
N LEU A 103 7.38 8.28 13.46
CA LEU A 103 7.85 7.27 12.52
C LEU A 103 7.96 7.87 11.12
N GLY A 104 9.05 7.55 10.44
CA GLY A 104 9.24 7.95 9.06
C GLY A 104 10.26 7.11 8.32
N PHE A 105 10.24 7.22 7.00
CA PHE A 105 11.17 6.61 6.09
C PHE A 105 11.91 7.71 5.32
N SER A 106 13.19 7.49 5.02
CA SER A 106 13.97 8.34 4.13
C SER A 106 15.02 7.48 3.43
N ASP A 107 15.11 7.56 2.11
CA ASP A 107 16.13 6.85 1.33
C ASP A 107 17.55 7.40 1.57
N ALA A 108 17.64 8.66 1.99
CA ALA A 108 18.88 9.32 2.41
C ALA A 108 19.36 8.85 3.81
N ALA A 109 18.53 8.14 4.57
CA ALA A 109 18.93 7.61 5.87
C ALA A 109 19.78 6.33 5.72
N PRO A 110 20.79 6.13 6.59
CA PRO A 110 21.67 4.97 6.52
C PRO A 110 20.87 3.67 6.64
N ASN A 111 21.12 2.73 5.73
CA ASN A 111 20.46 1.42 5.64
C ASN A 111 18.94 1.46 5.37
N GLN A 112 18.40 2.58 4.88
CA GLN A 112 16.97 2.71 4.58
C GLN A 112 16.64 2.74 3.08
N ALA A 113 17.57 3.04 2.19
CA ALA A 113 17.32 3.23 0.75
C ALA A 113 16.47 2.14 0.04
N SER A 114 16.51 0.89 0.51
CA SER A 114 15.78 -0.24 -0.11
C SER A 114 14.57 -0.73 0.71
N ASN A 115 14.21 -0.06 1.80
CA ASN A 115 13.17 -0.53 2.72
C ASN A 115 11.78 0.02 2.39
N ALA A 116 11.60 0.75 1.30
CA ALA A 116 10.29 1.19 0.83
C ALA A 116 10.18 1.10 -0.70
N GLY A 117 8.96 0.85 -1.17
CA GLY A 117 8.60 0.83 -2.57
C GLY A 117 7.21 1.40 -2.78
N ALA A 118 6.95 1.89 -3.97
CA ALA A 118 5.64 2.40 -4.35
C ALA A 118 5.17 1.80 -5.67
N ALA A 119 3.86 1.61 -5.76
CA ALA A 119 3.16 1.25 -6.98
C ALA A 119 2.12 2.32 -7.29
N VAL A 120 2.03 2.71 -8.56
CA VAL A 120 1.12 3.75 -9.03
C VAL A 120 0.13 3.17 -10.02
N ASN A 121 -1.15 3.47 -9.81
CA ASN A 121 -2.22 3.11 -10.72
C ASN A 121 -3.12 4.33 -10.95
N GLY A 122 -2.87 5.04 -12.05
CA GLY A 122 -3.53 6.31 -12.35
C GLY A 122 -3.18 7.36 -11.29
N LYS A 123 -4.17 7.74 -10.46
CA LYS A 123 -4.01 8.68 -9.33
C LYS A 123 -3.84 8.00 -7.97
N SER A 124 -3.86 6.66 -7.95
CA SER A 124 -3.73 5.87 -6.72
C SER A 124 -2.27 5.49 -6.50
N TYR A 125 -1.78 5.72 -5.29
CA TYR A 125 -0.43 5.44 -4.84
C TYR A 125 -0.53 4.43 -3.69
N ALA A 126 0.11 3.27 -3.88
CA ALA A 126 0.27 2.26 -2.84
C ALA A 126 1.75 2.23 -2.44
N ILE A 127 2.04 2.63 -1.22
CA ILE A 127 3.40 2.80 -0.69
C ILE A 127 3.58 1.82 0.46
N LYS A 128 4.60 0.98 0.39
CA LYS A 128 4.90 0.01 1.44
C LYS A 128 6.35 0.12 1.84
N GLY A 129 6.64 -0.07 3.12
CA GLY A 129 8.01 -0.10 3.57
C GLY A 129 8.16 -0.33 5.06
N THR A 130 9.34 -0.01 5.56
CA THR A 130 9.65 0.00 6.99
C THR A 130 10.02 1.41 7.40
N ALA A 131 9.26 1.98 8.32
CA ALA A 131 9.56 3.27 8.92
C ALA A 131 10.39 3.07 10.17
N THR A 132 11.22 4.06 10.46
CA THR A 132 12.07 4.13 11.64
C THR A 132 11.69 5.33 12.48
N GLY A 133 11.82 5.18 13.79
CA GLY A 133 11.69 6.28 14.73
C GLY A 133 12.55 6.03 15.95
N THR A 134 12.57 7.02 16.84
CA THR A 134 13.31 6.94 18.10
C THR A 134 12.31 6.96 19.24
N ASP A 135 12.29 5.91 20.03
CA ASP A 135 11.56 5.89 21.29
C ASP A 135 12.36 6.64 22.35
N MET A 136 11.78 7.74 22.82
CA MET A 136 12.36 8.61 23.85
C MET A 136 11.71 8.42 25.23
N SER A 137 10.97 7.33 25.44
CA SER A 137 10.39 6.98 26.75
C SER A 137 11.45 6.91 27.85
N ASN A 138 12.70 6.57 27.49
CA ASN A 138 13.86 6.71 28.36
C ASN A 138 14.89 7.69 27.77
N PRO A 139 14.95 8.96 28.24
CA PRO A 139 15.85 9.98 27.69
C PRO A 139 17.35 9.64 27.82
N GLN A 140 17.72 8.78 28.76
CA GLN A 140 19.11 8.35 28.96
C GLN A 140 19.54 7.24 27.98
N GLN A 141 18.57 6.54 27.36
CA GLN A 141 18.82 5.45 26.41
C GLN A 141 17.75 5.48 25.30
N PRO A 142 17.91 6.36 24.31
CA PRO A 142 17.03 6.36 23.15
C PRO A 142 17.15 5.03 22.40
N THR A 143 16.02 4.41 22.08
CA THR A 143 15.98 3.15 21.33
C THR A 143 15.41 3.39 19.94
N THR A 144 16.11 2.91 18.92
CA THR A 144 15.59 2.93 17.55
C THR A 144 14.51 1.87 17.42
N VAL A 145 13.33 2.28 16.96
CA VAL A 145 12.22 1.38 16.65
C VAL A 145 12.00 1.36 15.15
N THR A 146 11.68 0.18 14.62
CA THR A 146 11.35 0.00 13.21
C THR A 146 10.00 -0.68 13.11
N LYS A 147 9.13 -0.19 12.22
CA LYS A 147 7.78 -0.69 12.04
C LYS A 147 7.44 -0.77 10.55
N PRO A 148 6.87 -1.88 10.07
CA PRO A 148 6.38 -1.94 8.70
C PRO A 148 5.17 -1.02 8.56
N PHE A 149 5.00 -0.42 7.39
CA PHE A 149 3.86 0.42 7.07
C PHE A 149 3.33 0.15 5.67
N GLU A 150 2.04 0.43 5.51
CA GLU A 150 1.34 0.46 4.23
C GLU A 150 0.52 1.74 4.17
N LEU A 151 0.75 2.55 3.13
CA LEU A 151 0.04 3.79 2.87
C LEU A 151 -0.61 3.72 1.50
N ASP A 152 -1.93 3.71 1.48
CA ASP A 152 -2.75 3.76 0.27
C ASP A 152 -3.46 5.10 0.20
N VAL A 153 -3.23 5.82 -0.91
CA VAL A 153 -3.72 7.17 -1.07
C VAL A 153 -4.10 7.45 -2.51
N THR A 154 -5.19 8.17 -2.72
CA THR A 154 -5.63 8.60 -4.06
C THR A 154 -5.59 10.11 -4.14
N CYS A 155 -4.80 10.63 -5.08
CA CYS A 155 -4.74 12.05 -5.37
C CYS A 155 -6.02 12.56 -6.05
N PRO A 156 -6.47 13.80 -5.79
CA PRO A 156 -7.61 14.42 -6.48
C PRO A 156 -7.36 14.62 -7.98
#